data_AF-A0A0K8TJ25-F1
#
_entry.id   AF-A0A0K8TJ25-F1
#
_cell.length_a   1.000
_cell.length_b   1.000
_cell.length_c   1.000
_cell.angle_alpha   90.00
_cell.angle_beta   90.00
_cell.angle_gamma   90.00
#
_symmetry.space_group_name_H-M   'P 1'
#
loop_
_entity.id
_entity.type
_entity.pdbx_description
1 polymer ?
#
loop_
_entity_poly.entity_id
_entity_poly.type
_entity_poly.pdbx_seq_one_letter_code
_entity_poly.pdbx_strand_id
1 'polypeptide(L)'
;PECVLNTDCPTNRACIQNKCKDPCPGTCGQNAVCQVVNHLPSCSCIQGYTGDPFRYCNFIPPQPIQAAPPSNPCNPSPCGPNSQCRENNGQAICSCLPTYVGSPPGCRPECVVSSECASNKACVNQKCVDPCPGTCGQNAQCHVINHSPICSCMQGFTGDPFSQCSRLPPPPPSPTAPAYVNPCFPSPCGPFAECRDIGGSPSCTCLPDYRGAPPNCKPECSINAECSSNLACIRQKCRDPCPGSCGYGAVCNVINHTPVCTCPDGYTGDPFTNCVPKPPPVEPVVDDDPCNPSPCGPNAQCNNGVCTCLPEYQGD
;
A
#
# COMPACT_ATOMS: atom_id res chain seq x y z
N PRO A 1 11.27 -79.81 -44.15
CA PRO A 1 10.23 -78.76 -44.42
C PRO A 1 10.97 -77.45 -44.70
N GLU A 2 10.49 -76.62 -45.62
CA GLU A 2 11.14 -75.33 -45.96
C GLU A 2 10.77 -74.23 -44.95
N CYS A 3 9.60 -74.33 -44.32
CA CYS A 3 9.13 -73.45 -43.25
C CYS A 3 8.23 -74.23 -42.28
N VAL A 4 8.07 -73.73 -41.05
CA VAL A 4 7.08 -74.22 -40.07
C VAL A 4 6.14 -73.07 -39.66
N LEU A 5 6.66 -71.84 -39.62
CA LEU A 5 5.91 -70.62 -39.33
C LEU A 5 6.03 -69.63 -40.50
N ASN A 6 5.08 -68.69 -40.58
CA ASN A 6 5.08 -67.64 -41.62
C ASN A 6 6.35 -66.78 -41.57
N THR A 7 6.90 -66.56 -40.37
CA THR A 7 8.13 -65.80 -40.13
C THR A 7 9.39 -66.45 -40.72
N ASP A 8 9.34 -67.75 -41.04
CA ASP A 8 10.46 -68.44 -41.68
C ASP A 8 10.55 -68.13 -43.18
N CYS A 9 9.50 -67.50 -43.74
CA CYS A 9 9.44 -67.10 -45.14
C CYS A 9 9.77 -65.61 -45.32
N PRO A 10 10.18 -65.20 -46.53
CA PRO A 10 10.25 -63.78 -46.89
C PRO A 10 8.92 -63.07 -46.70
N THR A 11 8.92 -61.75 -46.45
CA THR A 11 7.72 -60.94 -46.16
C THR A 11 6.64 -60.98 -47.24
N ASN A 12 7.01 -61.33 -48.48
CA ASN A 12 6.12 -61.50 -49.62
C ASN A 12 5.63 -62.95 -49.84
N ARG A 13 5.85 -63.86 -48.88
CA ARG A 13 5.44 -65.27 -48.95
C ARG A 13 4.91 -65.77 -47.60
N ALA A 14 4.08 -66.80 -47.60
CA ALA A 14 3.54 -67.42 -46.40
C ALA A 14 3.93 -68.90 -46.34
N CYS A 15 3.95 -69.46 -45.12
CA CYS A 15 4.22 -70.87 -44.94
C CYS A 15 2.94 -71.69 -45.20
N ILE A 16 2.85 -72.31 -46.38
CA ILE A 16 1.69 -73.07 -46.81
C ILE A 16 2.15 -74.50 -47.12
N GLN A 17 1.62 -75.48 -46.38
CA GLN A 17 1.99 -76.90 -46.51
C GLN A 17 3.52 -77.12 -46.38
N ASN A 18 4.14 -76.49 -45.39
CA ASN A 18 5.58 -76.56 -45.10
C ASN A 18 6.50 -76.03 -46.22
N LYS A 19 5.99 -75.19 -47.12
CA LYS A 19 6.73 -74.48 -48.18
C LYS A 19 6.40 -73.00 -48.22
N CYS A 20 7.37 -72.17 -48.55
CA CYS A 20 7.19 -70.72 -48.66
C CYS A 20 6.57 -70.38 -50.02
N LYS A 21 5.26 -70.15 -50.04
CA LYS A 21 4.48 -69.86 -51.25
C LYS A 21 3.83 -68.49 -51.17
N ASP A 22 3.56 -67.89 -52.32
CA ASP A 22 2.74 -66.69 -52.40
C ASP A 22 1.28 -67.03 -52.02
N PRO A 23 0.68 -66.39 -50.99
CA PRO A 23 -0.72 -66.61 -50.61
C PRO A 23 -1.74 -65.92 -51.53
N CYS A 24 -1.31 -65.08 -52.49
CA CYS A 24 -2.22 -64.31 -53.35
C CYS A 24 -3.03 -65.10 -54.38
N PRO A 25 -2.50 -66.15 -55.05
CA PRO A 25 -3.24 -66.85 -56.10
C PRO A 25 -4.58 -67.42 -55.60
N GLY A 26 -5.68 -66.90 -56.15
CA GLY A 26 -7.05 -67.34 -55.83
C GLY A 26 -7.70 -66.68 -54.60
N THR A 27 -7.03 -65.72 -53.95
CA THR A 27 -7.57 -65.07 -52.73
C THR A 27 -8.41 -63.83 -53.02
N CYS A 28 -8.04 -63.02 -54.01
CA CYS A 28 -8.77 -61.79 -54.36
C CYS A 28 -9.82 -62.01 -55.45
N GLY A 29 -10.87 -61.20 -55.42
CA GLY A 29 -11.94 -61.19 -56.41
C GLY A 29 -11.53 -60.61 -57.76
N GLN A 30 -12.42 -60.65 -58.75
CA GLN A 30 -12.15 -60.01 -60.05
C GLN A 30 -12.03 -58.49 -59.92
N ASN A 31 -11.16 -57.91 -60.75
CA ASN A 31 -10.82 -56.49 -60.76
C ASN A 31 -10.22 -55.97 -59.44
N ALA A 32 -9.65 -56.88 -58.62
CA ALA A 32 -8.85 -56.57 -57.46
C ALA A 32 -7.38 -56.98 -57.69
N VAL A 33 -6.47 -56.24 -57.07
CA VAL A 33 -5.04 -56.56 -56.99
C VAL A 33 -4.73 -57.13 -55.61
N CYS A 34 -3.94 -58.20 -55.58
CA CYS A 34 -3.46 -58.80 -54.33
C CYS A 34 -2.06 -58.29 -54.00
N GLN A 35 -1.83 -57.96 -52.74
CA GLN A 35 -0.51 -57.69 -52.19
C GLN A 35 -0.31 -58.49 -50.91
N VAL A 36 0.87 -59.10 -50.75
CA VAL A 36 1.19 -59.82 -49.52
C VAL A 36 1.68 -58.82 -48.48
N VAL A 37 0.94 -58.68 -47.40
CA VAL A 37 1.26 -57.80 -46.27
C VAL A 37 1.38 -58.69 -45.04
N ASN A 38 2.57 -58.76 -44.44
CA ASN A 38 2.86 -59.58 -43.25
C ASN A 38 2.47 -61.06 -43.43
N HIS A 39 2.90 -61.66 -44.55
CA HIS A 39 2.58 -63.05 -44.91
C HIS A 39 1.07 -63.33 -45.14
N LEU A 40 0.22 -62.31 -45.19
CA LEU A 40 -1.22 -62.42 -45.44
C LEU A 40 -1.59 -61.74 -46.77
N PRO A 41 -2.54 -62.29 -47.54
CA PRO A 41 -3.02 -61.66 -48.76
C PRO A 41 -3.95 -60.48 -48.43
N SER A 42 -3.63 -59.30 -48.95
CA SER A 42 -4.42 -58.08 -48.86
C SER A 42 -4.93 -57.70 -50.24
N CYS A 43 -6.25 -57.63 -50.39
CA CYS A 43 -6.91 -57.32 -51.67
C CYS A 43 -7.38 -55.87 -51.71
N SER A 44 -7.13 -55.18 -52.81
CA SER A 44 -7.65 -53.83 -53.09
C SER A 44 -8.19 -53.73 -54.51
N CYS A 45 -9.23 -52.93 -54.75
CA CYS A 45 -9.77 -52.73 -56.09
C CYS A 45 -8.75 -51.98 -56.97
N ILE A 46 -8.68 -52.35 -58.25
CA ILE A 46 -7.87 -51.63 -59.25
C ILE A 46 -8.39 -50.19 -59.38
N GLN A 47 -7.51 -49.23 -59.72
CA GLN A 47 -7.91 -47.84 -59.93
C GLN A 47 -9.08 -47.74 -60.92
N GLY A 48 -10.09 -46.95 -60.55
CA GLY A 48 -11.34 -46.80 -61.32
C GLY A 48 -12.41 -47.86 -61.01
N TYR A 49 -12.16 -48.76 -60.05
CA TYR A 49 -13.14 -49.73 -59.56
C TYR A 49 -13.42 -49.54 -58.06
N THR A 50 -14.62 -49.91 -57.63
CA THR A 50 -15.09 -49.84 -56.23
C THR A 50 -15.90 -51.09 -55.87
N GLY A 51 -15.96 -51.45 -54.59
CA GLY A 51 -16.68 -52.64 -54.12
C GLY A 51 -15.89 -53.43 -53.10
N ASP A 52 -16.14 -54.73 -53.05
CA ASP A 52 -15.47 -55.68 -52.14
C ASP A 52 -14.30 -56.37 -52.86
N PRO A 53 -13.03 -56.07 -52.52
CA PRO A 53 -11.86 -56.63 -53.18
C PRO A 53 -11.70 -58.15 -53.04
N PHE A 54 -12.35 -58.78 -52.05
CA PHE A 54 -12.29 -60.24 -51.86
C PHE A 54 -13.35 -60.98 -52.69
N ARG A 55 -14.38 -60.28 -53.19
CA ARG A 55 -15.45 -60.88 -54.01
C ARG A 55 -15.42 -60.37 -55.45
N TYR A 56 -15.62 -59.07 -55.64
CA TYR A 56 -15.72 -58.43 -56.96
C TYR A 56 -15.69 -56.91 -56.84
N CYS A 57 -14.87 -56.26 -57.67
CA CYS A 57 -14.88 -54.80 -57.83
C CYS A 57 -15.63 -54.38 -59.09
N ASN A 58 -16.53 -53.40 -58.95
CA ASN A 58 -17.34 -52.82 -60.01
C ASN A 58 -16.68 -51.56 -60.58
N PHE A 59 -16.77 -51.35 -61.89
CA PHE A 59 -16.27 -50.13 -62.53
C PHE A 59 -17.03 -48.90 -62.01
N ILE A 60 -16.32 -47.83 -61.66
CA ILE A 60 -16.92 -46.55 -61.28
C ILE A 60 -17.32 -45.83 -62.58
N PRO A 61 -18.62 -45.68 -62.88
CA PRO A 61 -19.01 -44.92 -64.06
C PRO A 61 -18.60 -43.45 -63.88
N PRO A 62 -18.02 -42.80 -64.90
CA PRO A 62 -17.70 -41.38 -64.82
C PRO A 62 -18.99 -40.61 -64.59
N GLN A 63 -19.07 -39.89 -63.46
CA GLN A 63 -20.20 -39.03 -63.19
C GLN A 63 -20.22 -37.89 -64.22
N PRO A 64 -21.39 -37.55 -64.80
CA PRO A 64 -21.52 -36.36 -65.62
C PRO A 64 -21.22 -35.14 -64.73
N ILE A 65 -20.36 -34.24 -65.23
CA ILE A 65 -20.02 -32.97 -64.58
C ILE A 65 -21.28 -32.11 -64.59
N GLN A 66 -22.10 -32.22 -63.53
CA GLN A 66 -23.16 -31.27 -63.28
C GLN A 66 -22.48 -30.01 -62.73
N ALA A 67 -22.46 -28.95 -63.54
CA ALA A 67 -22.14 -27.62 -63.05
C ALA A 67 -23.11 -27.33 -61.89
N ALA A 68 -22.56 -27.14 -60.69
CA ALA A 68 -23.35 -26.77 -59.53
C ALA A 68 -24.17 -25.50 -59.87
N PRO A 69 -25.42 -25.40 -59.41
CA PRO A 69 -26.22 -24.18 -59.59
C PRO A 69 -25.45 -22.98 -59.03
N PRO A 70 -25.62 -21.76 -59.59
CA PRO A 70 -24.95 -20.57 -59.06
C PRO A 70 -25.39 -20.36 -57.60
N SER A 71 -24.52 -20.72 -56.67
CA SER A 71 -24.71 -20.44 -55.26
C SER A 71 -24.47 -18.95 -55.06
N ASN A 72 -25.46 -18.23 -54.52
CA ASN A 72 -25.31 -16.83 -54.19
C ASN A 72 -24.09 -16.64 -53.26
N PRO A 73 -23.03 -15.92 -53.70
CA PRO A 73 -21.80 -15.76 -52.93
C PRO A 73 -21.97 -15.01 -51.60
N CYS A 74 -23.10 -14.33 -51.41
CA CYS A 74 -23.45 -13.61 -50.19
C CYS A 74 -24.28 -14.46 -49.20
N ASN A 75 -24.51 -15.75 -49.45
CA ASN A 75 -25.27 -16.62 -48.53
C ASN A 75 -24.58 -17.97 -48.29
N PRO A 76 -23.90 -18.16 -47.13
CA PRO A 76 -23.71 -17.19 -46.05
C PRO A 76 -22.73 -16.06 -46.44
N SER A 77 -22.93 -14.85 -45.90
CA SER A 77 -22.14 -13.67 -46.29
C SER A 77 -20.69 -13.77 -45.79
N PRO A 78 -19.68 -13.59 -46.67
CA PRO A 78 -18.27 -13.57 -46.27
C PRO A 78 -17.80 -12.22 -45.71
N CYS A 79 -18.64 -11.18 -45.75
CA CYS A 79 -18.21 -9.79 -45.55
C CYS A 79 -18.02 -9.34 -44.09
N GLY A 80 -18.27 -10.21 -43.11
CA GLY A 80 -18.17 -9.84 -41.69
C GLY A 80 -19.26 -8.86 -41.20
N PRO A 81 -19.27 -8.52 -39.90
CA PRO A 81 -20.26 -7.63 -39.32
C PRO A 81 -20.12 -6.19 -39.87
N ASN A 82 -21.22 -5.43 -39.78
CA ASN A 82 -21.30 -4.02 -40.23
C ASN A 82 -20.92 -3.78 -41.69
N SER A 83 -20.99 -4.82 -42.53
CA SER A 83 -20.64 -4.79 -43.94
C SER A 83 -21.82 -5.21 -44.80
N GLN A 84 -22.01 -4.55 -45.93
CA GLN A 84 -22.95 -4.95 -46.98
C GLN A 84 -22.23 -5.85 -47.99
N CYS A 85 -22.85 -6.99 -48.29
CA CYS A 85 -22.44 -7.86 -49.40
C CYS A 85 -23.26 -7.54 -50.65
N ARG A 86 -22.60 -7.37 -51.80
CA ARG A 86 -23.23 -7.27 -53.12
C ARG A 86 -22.58 -8.28 -54.05
N GLU A 87 -23.38 -8.99 -54.80
CA GLU A 87 -22.86 -9.91 -55.83
C GLU A 87 -22.46 -9.13 -57.09
N ASN A 88 -21.29 -9.44 -57.63
CA ASN A 88 -20.84 -8.97 -58.94
C ASN A 88 -20.09 -10.10 -59.66
N ASN A 89 -20.60 -10.55 -60.81
CA ASN A 89 -20.04 -11.64 -61.62
C ASN A 89 -19.76 -12.94 -60.83
N GLY A 90 -20.67 -13.36 -59.94
CA GLY A 90 -20.51 -14.57 -59.14
C GLY A 90 -19.47 -14.45 -58.01
N GLN A 91 -19.02 -13.23 -57.68
CA GLN A 91 -18.16 -12.94 -56.53
C GLN A 91 -18.87 -12.02 -55.53
N ALA A 92 -18.59 -12.23 -54.24
CA ALA A 92 -19.04 -11.36 -53.17
C ALA A 92 -18.15 -10.11 -53.09
N ILE A 93 -18.72 -8.93 -53.33
CA ILE A 93 -18.09 -7.64 -53.07
C ILE A 93 -18.61 -7.11 -51.73
N CYS A 94 -17.67 -6.78 -50.84
CA CYS A 94 -17.97 -6.29 -49.51
C CYS A 94 -17.68 -4.79 -49.42
N SER A 95 -18.57 -4.04 -48.77
CA SER A 95 -18.34 -2.64 -48.40
C SER A 95 -18.89 -2.35 -47.00
N CYS A 96 -18.29 -1.45 -46.22
CA CYS A 96 -18.85 -1.07 -44.93
C CYS A 96 -20.23 -0.41 -45.08
N LEU A 97 -21.11 -0.62 -44.10
CA LEU A 97 -22.39 0.09 -44.02
C LEU A 97 -22.16 1.60 -43.85
N PRO A 98 -23.14 2.45 -44.23
CA PRO A 98 -23.04 3.89 -43.98
C PRO A 98 -22.73 4.17 -42.51
N THR A 99 -21.81 5.10 -42.23
CA THR A 99 -21.26 5.46 -40.90
C THR A 99 -20.19 4.56 -40.30
N TYR A 100 -19.91 3.40 -40.91
CA TYR A 100 -18.78 2.54 -40.52
C TYR A 100 -17.56 2.82 -41.39
N VAL A 101 -16.38 2.81 -40.76
CA VAL A 101 -15.09 3.08 -41.39
C VAL A 101 -14.24 1.81 -41.44
N GLY A 102 -13.27 1.80 -42.35
CA GLY A 102 -12.33 0.67 -42.54
C GLY A 102 -12.63 -0.14 -43.80
N SER A 103 -12.26 -1.41 -43.78
CA SER A 103 -12.47 -2.35 -44.89
C SER A 103 -13.01 -3.68 -44.36
N PRO A 104 -14.00 -4.29 -45.02
CA PRO A 104 -14.52 -5.59 -44.63
C PRO A 104 -13.42 -6.66 -44.56
N PRO A 105 -13.49 -7.61 -43.61
CA PRO A 105 -14.55 -7.81 -42.61
C PRO A 105 -14.43 -6.91 -41.36
N GLY A 106 -13.42 -6.04 -41.29
CA GLY A 106 -13.09 -5.20 -40.14
C GLY A 106 -13.79 -3.84 -40.11
N CYS A 107 -15.06 -3.77 -40.55
CA CYS A 107 -15.82 -2.53 -40.50
C CYS A 107 -16.18 -2.19 -39.04
N ARG A 108 -15.77 -1.00 -38.60
CA ARG A 108 -15.97 -0.51 -37.22
C ARG A 108 -16.59 0.89 -37.24
N PRO A 109 -17.26 1.33 -36.17
CA PRO A 109 -17.70 2.71 -36.07
C PRO A 109 -16.52 3.68 -36.08
N GLU A 110 -16.79 4.97 -36.31
CA GLU A 110 -15.77 6.03 -36.31
C GLU A 110 -14.95 6.03 -35.00
N CYS A 111 -15.63 5.81 -33.87
CA CYS A 111 -15.00 5.65 -32.56
C CYS A 111 -15.79 4.69 -31.67
N VAL A 112 -15.11 4.04 -30.74
CA VAL A 112 -15.73 3.37 -29.57
C VAL A 112 -15.32 4.05 -28.26
N VAL A 113 -14.16 4.69 -28.24
CA VAL A 113 -13.67 5.49 -27.11
C VAL A 113 -13.26 6.89 -27.57
N SER A 114 -13.38 7.88 -26.68
CA SER A 114 -13.08 9.27 -27.03
C SER A 114 -11.63 9.51 -27.44
N SER A 115 -10.69 8.69 -26.97
CA SER A 115 -9.26 8.78 -27.36
C SER A 115 -8.97 8.47 -28.83
N GLU A 116 -9.94 7.90 -29.56
CA GLU A 116 -9.86 7.73 -31.01
C GLU A 116 -10.23 9.00 -31.78
N CYS A 117 -10.87 9.96 -31.11
CA CYS A 117 -11.22 11.24 -31.70
C CYS A 117 -10.07 12.25 -31.54
N ALA A 118 -10.13 13.33 -32.31
CA ALA A 118 -9.28 14.49 -32.05
C ALA A 118 -9.48 15.02 -30.62
N SER A 119 -8.47 15.68 -30.05
CA SER A 119 -8.48 16.16 -28.66
C SER A 119 -9.63 17.13 -28.32
N ASN A 120 -10.17 17.81 -29.34
CA ASN A 120 -11.30 18.73 -29.26
C ASN A 120 -12.67 18.07 -29.54
N LYS A 121 -12.74 16.75 -29.63
CA LYS A 121 -13.97 15.98 -29.91
C LYS A 121 -14.12 14.83 -28.92
N ALA A 122 -15.33 14.34 -28.73
CA ALA A 122 -15.63 13.18 -27.90
C ALA A 122 -16.36 12.12 -28.72
N CYS A 123 -16.24 10.86 -28.29
CA CYS A 123 -17.00 9.78 -28.89
C CYS A 123 -18.41 9.76 -28.30
N VAL A 124 -19.40 10.18 -29.09
CA VAL A 124 -20.81 10.18 -28.70
C VAL A 124 -21.60 9.46 -29.77
N ASN A 125 -22.38 8.44 -29.38
CA ASN A 125 -23.14 7.61 -30.31
C ASN A 125 -22.28 7.08 -31.48
N GLN A 126 -21.10 6.54 -31.18
CA GLN A 126 -20.17 5.95 -32.16
C GLN A 126 -19.60 6.92 -33.20
N LYS A 127 -19.69 8.24 -32.93
CA LYS A 127 -19.25 9.31 -33.81
C LYS A 127 -18.38 10.33 -33.06
N CYS A 128 -17.34 10.84 -33.71
CA CYS A 128 -16.50 11.89 -33.13
C CYS A 128 -17.13 13.27 -33.33
N VAL A 129 -17.76 13.79 -32.28
CA VAL A 129 -18.50 15.06 -32.29
C VAL A 129 -17.96 16.04 -31.24
N ASP A 130 -18.28 17.32 -31.40
CA ASP A 130 -18.00 18.34 -30.39
C ASP A 130 -18.98 18.15 -29.20
N PRO A 131 -18.49 17.93 -27.96
CA PRO A 131 -19.34 17.78 -26.77
C PRO A 131 -19.87 19.11 -26.19
N CYS A 132 -19.49 20.28 -26.73
CA CYS A 132 -19.91 21.58 -26.20
C CYS A 132 -21.39 21.95 -26.39
N PRO A 133 -22.03 21.70 -27.56
CA PRO A 133 -23.40 22.12 -27.80
C PRO A 133 -24.39 21.55 -26.76
N GLY A 134 -25.02 22.44 -25.98
CA GLY A 134 -26.01 22.07 -24.96
C GLY A 134 -25.45 21.69 -23.59
N THR A 135 -24.13 21.76 -23.38
CA THR A 135 -23.50 21.34 -22.10
C THR A 135 -23.31 22.48 -21.10
N CYS A 136 -23.01 23.71 -21.57
CA CYS A 136 -22.78 24.86 -20.70
C CYS A 136 -24.01 25.76 -20.56
N GLY A 137 -24.10 26.44 -19.42
CA GLY A 137 -25.16 27.38 -19.09
C GLY A 137 -25.09 28.70 -19.87
N GLN A 138 -26.09 29.57 -19.67
CA GLN A 138 -26.13 30.87 -20.35
C GLN A 138 -24.99 31.79 -19.88
N ASN A 139 -24.41 32.56 -20.80
CA ASN A 139 -23.24 33.42 -20.59
C ASN A 139 -21.98 32.68 -20.10
N ALA A 140 -21.90 31.37 -20.36
CA ALA A 140 -20.70 30.57 -20.19
C ALA A 140 -20.06 30.24 -21.54
N GLN A 141 -18.74 30.20 -21.57
CA GLN A 141 -17.92 29.75 -22.69
C GLN A 141 -17.57 28.27 -22.48
N CYS A 142 -17.71 27.47 -23.54
CA CYS A 142 -17.32 26.07 -23.54
C CYS A 142 -15.97 25.88 -24.23
N HIS A 143 -15.11 25.08 -23.62
CA HIS A 143 -13.86 24.60 -24.20
C HIS A 143 -13.72 23.10 -24.00
N VAL A 144 -13.31 22.38 -25.04
CA VAL A 144 -13.08 20.93 -24.94
C VAL A 144 -11.64 20.69 -24.52
N ILE A 145 -11.44 20.04 -23.38
CA ILE A 145 -10.13 19.64 -22.87
C ILE A 145 -10.16 18.13 -22.66
N ASN A 146 -9.27 17.39 -23.34
CA ASN A 146 -9.18 15.93 -23.28
C ASN A 146 -10.53 15.24 -23.49
N HIS A 147 -11.23 15.61 -24.58
CA HIS A 147 -12.55 15.08 -24.93
C HIS A 147 -13.68 15.43 -23.94
N SER A 148 -13.43 16.27 -22.94
CA SER A 148 -14.44 16.71 -21.97
C SER A 148 -14.79 18.20 -22.18
N PRO A 149 -16.08 18.56 -22.17
CA PRO A 149 -16.50 19.96 -22.22
C PRO A 149 -16.26 20.62 -20.85
N ILE A 150 -15.54 21.73 -20.86
CA ILE A 150 -15.25 22.56 -19.70
C ILE A 150 -15.98 23.89 -19.88
N CYS A 151 -16.79 24.25 -18.89
CA CYS A 151 -17.59 25.47 -18.89
C CYS A 151 -16.96 26.51 -17.98
N SER A 152 -16.80 27.74 -18.46
CA SER A 152 -16.34 28.87 -17.66
C SER A 152 -17.17 30.12 -17.96
N CYS A 153 -17.49 30.93 -16.97
CA CYS A 153 -18.21 32.19 -17.21
C CYS A 153 -17.40 33.11 -18.13
N MET A 154 -18.09 33.77 -19.07
CA MET A 154 -17.46 34.75 -19.95
C MET A 154 -16.88 35.93 -19.15
N GLN A 155 -15.93 36.66 -19.73
CA GLN A 155 -15.33 37.82 -19.08
C GLN A 155 -16.40 38.84 -18.64
N GLY A 156 -16.38 39.23 -17.36
CA GLY A 156 -17.39 40.12 -16.77
C GLY A 156 -18.67 39.43 -16.29
N PHE A 157 -18.68 38.09 -16.23
CA PHE A 157 -19.73 37.29 -15.60
C PHE A 157 -19.20 36.38 -14.48
N THR A 158 -20.04 36.06 -13.51
CA THR A 158 -19.77 35.20 -12.35
C THR A 158 -20.97 34.28 -12.09
N GLY A 159 -20.80 33.23 -11.31
CA GLY A 159 -21.86 32.25 -11.01
C GLY A 159 -21.46 30.82 -11.37
N ASP A 160 -22.45 29.98 -11.69
CA ASP A 160 -22.25 28.58 -12.07
C ASP A 160 -22.22 28.44 -13.59
N PRO A 161 -21.07 28.05 -14.20
CA PRO A 161 -20.94 27.89 -15.66
C PRO A 161 -21.81 26.80 -16.29
N PHE A 162 -22.31 25.83 -15.51
CA PHE A 162 -23.19 24.78 -16.04
C PHE A 162 -24.65 25.19 -16.00
N SER A 163 -25.04 26.04 -15.06
CA SER A 163 -26.41 26.53 -14.92
C SER A 163 -26.60 27.88 -15.62
N GLN A 164 -25.96 28.94 -15.11
CA GLN A 164 -26.09 30.30 -15.59
C GLN A 164 -25.02 31.21 -14.96
N CYS A 165 -24.39 32.05 -15.77
CA CYS A 165 -23.56 33.15 -15.30
C CYS A 165 -24.31 34.48 -15.35
N SER A 166 -24.13 35.29 -14.31
CA SER A 166 -24.70 36.64 -14.15
C SER A 166 -23.60 37.71 -14.24
N ARG A 167 -23.96 38.96 -14.56
CA ARG A 167 -22.98 40.06 -14.67
C ARG A 167 -22.24 40.24 -13.34
N LEU A 168 -20.92 40.46 -13.40
CA LEU A 168 -20.16 40.88 -12.23
C LEU A 168 -20.80 42.14 -11.64
N PRO A 169 -21.02 42.19 -10.32
CA PRO A 169 -21.40 43.44 -9.68
C PRO A 169 -20.32 44.49 -9.93
N PRO A 170 -20.70 45.78 -10.05
CA PRO A 170 -19.72 46.85 -10.14
C PRO A 170 -18.76 46.75 -8.95
N PRO A 171 -17.46 47.00 -9.16
CA PRO A 171 -16.52 47.02 -8.06
C PRO A 171 -17.04 48.00 -6.98
N PRO A 172 -16.93 47.66 -5.70
CA PRO A 172 -17.31 48.60 -4.65
C PRO A 172 -16.53 49.91 -4.86
N PRO A 173 -17.15 51.07 -4.55
CA PRO A 173 -16.46 52.35 -4.66
C PRO A 173 -15.15 52.25 -3.89
N SER A 174 -14.04 52.59 -4.57
CA SER A 174 -12.71 52.63 -3.98
C SER A 174 -12.78 53.40 -2.67
N PRO A 175 -12.38 52.83 -1.52
CA PRO A 175 -12.38 53.58 -0.28
C PRO A 175 -11.45 54.79 -0.44
N THR A 176 -12.02 55.98 -0.28
CA THR A 176 -11.32 57.23 -0.02
C THR A 176 -10.29 56.95 1.06
N ALA A 177 -9.00 57.18 0.79
CA ALA A 177 -7.82 57.12 1.67
C ALA A 177 -7.91 56.10 2.83
N PRO A 178 -7.08 55.04 2.87
CA PRO A 178 -7.20 54.01 3.90
C PRO A 178 -7.21 54.66 5.28
N ALA A 179 -8.30 54.45 6.01
CA ALA A 179 -8.34 54.73 7.44
C ALA A 179 -7.08 54.11 8.04
N TYR A 180 -6.33 54.88 8.83
CA TYR A 180 -5.13 54.38 9.50
C TYR A 180 -5.44 53.05 10.17
N VAL A 181 -4.87 51.96 9.65
CA VAL A 181 -4.96 50.64 10.24
C VAL A 181 -3.75 50.54 11.15
N ASN A 182 -3.98 50.45 12.46
CA ASN A 182 -2.90 50.29 13.42
C ASN A 182 -2.14 48.98 13.12
N PRO A 183 -0.85 49.04 12.71
CA PRO A 183 -0.09 47.86 12.31
C PRO A 183 0.21 46.89 13.46
N CYS A 184 -0.04 47.29 14.71
CA CYS A 184 0.09 46.46 15.89
C CYS A 184 -1.23 45.78 16.32
N PHE A 185 -2.31 45.87 15.54
CA PHE A 185 -3.58 45.22 15.87
C PHE A 185 -4.15 44.38 14.70
N PRO A 186 -4.24 43.04 14.85
CA PRO A 186 -3.68 42.22 15.93
C PRO A 186 -2.13 42.23 15.91
N SER A 187 -1.49 42.06 17.07
CA SER A 187 -0.02 42.19 17.18
C SER A 187 0.72 41.14 16.35
N PRO A 188 1.61 41.54 15.42
CA PRO A 188 2.43 40.60 14.65
C PRO A 188 3.67 40.11 15.42
N CYS A 189 3.97 40.65 16.60
CA CYS A 189 5.25 40.49 17.28
C CYS A 189 5.41 39.21 18.11
N GLY A 190 4.40 38.33 18.16
CA GLY A 190 4.44 37.10 18.98
C GLY A 190 4.34 37.35 20.50
N PRO A 191 4.32 36.28 21.31
CA PRO A 191 4.22 36.38 22.76
C PRO A 191 5.50 36.97 23.38
N PHE A 192 5.34 37.66 24.52
CA PHE A 192 6.43 38.30 25.27
C PHE A 192 7.23 39.38 24.49
N ALA A 193 6.62 39.92 23.44
CA ALA A 193 7.14 41.04 22.67
C ALA A 193 6.16 42.23 22.69
N GLU A 194 6.73 43.42 22.73
CA GLU A 194 6.02 44.69 22.58
C GLU A 194 6.05 45.14 21.12
N CYS A 195 4.89 45.56 20.59
CA CYS A 195 4.77 46.16 19.27
C CYS A 195 4.69 47.68 19.37
N ARG A 196 5.49 48.39 18.58
CA ARG A 196 5.47 49.85 18.45
C ARG A 196 5.31 50.22 16.98
N ASP A 197 4.38 51.12 16.67
CA ASP A 197 4.25 51.68 15.33
C ASP A 197 5.36 52.72 15.08
N ILE A 198 6.24 52.44 14.13
CA ILE A 198 7.28 53.36 13.67
C ILE A 198 7.03 53.66 12.19
N GLY A 199 6.41 54.81 11.92
CA GLY A 199 6.20 55.30 10.54
C GLY A 199 5.20 54.47 9.73
N GLY A 200 4.19 53.88 10.36
CA GLY A 200 3.19 53.03 9.71
C GLY A 200 3.62 51.57 9.56
N SER A 201 4.75 51.17 10.17
CA SER A 201 5.26 49.80 10.20
C SER A 201 5.37 49.28 11.63
N PRO A 202 5.03 48.01 11.90
CA PRO A 202 5.17 47.43 13.22
C PRO A 202 6.65 47.14 13.51
N SER A 203 7.15 47.67 14.62
CA SER A 203 8.47 47.37 15.17
C SER A 203 8.32 46.57 16.44
N CYS A 204 9.00 45.43 16.50
CA CYS A 204 8.86 44.48 17.60
C CYS A 204 10.13 44.46 18.46
N THR A 205 9.95 44.46 19.77
CA THR A 205 11.06 44.29 20.74
C THR A 205 10.64 43.34 21.86
N CYS A 206 11.53 42.47 22.34
CA CYS A 206 11.23 41.61 23.48
C CYS A 206 11.01 42.45 24.75
N LEU A 207 10.07 42.02 25.60
CA LEU A 207 9.86 42.63 26.91
C LEU A 207 11.12 42.52 27.79
N PRO A 208 11.28 43.40 28.80
CA PRO A 208 12.35 43.27 29.78
C PRO A 208 12.38 41.86 30.38
N ASP A 209 13.58 41.30 30.57
CA ASP A 209 13.85 39.92 31.02
C ASP A 209 13.62 38.79 30.00
N TYR A 210 13.08 39.06 28.82
CA TYR A 210 13.00 38.10 27.73
C TYR A 210 14.16 38.29 26.74
N ARG A 211 14.74 37.18 26.29
CA ARG A 211 15.90 37.14 25.39
C ARG A 211 15.49 36.63 24.02
N GLY A 212 16.28 36.97 23.01
CA GLY A 212 16.09 36.57 21.62
C GLY A 212 15.60 37.71 20.73
N ALA A 213 15.03 37.34 19.58
CA ALA A 213 14.47 38.28 18.62
C ALA A 213 12.98 37.95 18.40
N PRO A 214 12.08 38.95 18.38
CA PRO A 214 10.68 38.74 18.04
C PRO A 214 10.54 38.05 16.66
N PRO A 215 9.55 37.16 16.49
CA PRO A 215 8.48 36.83 17.42
C PRO A 215 8.83 35.77 18.46
N ASN A 216 10.09 35.31 18.50
CA ASN A 216 10.55 34.19 19.31
C ASN A 216 11.24 34.66 20.60
N CYS A 217 10.63 35.60 21.32
CA CYS A 217 11.11 36.04 22.63
C CYS A 217 10.92 34.90 23.64
N LYS A 218 11.97 34.58 24.39
CA LYS A 218 11.96 33.48 25.38
C LYS A 218 12.41 34.00 26.75
N PRO A 219 11.86 33.44 27.85
CA PRO A 219 12.39 33.73 29.17
C PRO A 219 13.83 33.23 29.33
N GLU A 220 14.50 33.60 30.41
CA GLU A 220 15.83 33.09 30.74
C GLU A 220 15.85 31.56 30.91
N CYS A 221 14.79 31.00 31.50
CA CYS A 221 14.58 29.57 31.56
C CYS A 221 13.09 29.23 31.52
N SER A 222 12.76 28.05 30.98
CA SER A 222 11.46 27.40 31.13
C SER A 222 11.55 26.09 31.90
N ILE A 223 12.76 25.50 31.95
CA ILE A 223 13.06 24.25 32.64
C ILE A 223 14.38 24.36 33.40
N ASN A 224 14.54 23.56 34.45
CA ASN A 224 15.74 23.54 35.28
C ASN A 224 17.04 23.29 34.50
N ALA A 225 16.98 22.43 33.47
CA ALA A 225 18.13 22.06 32.65
C ALA A 225 18.73 23.22 31.82
N GLU A 226 17.99 24.33 31.68
CA GLU A 226 18.49 25.55 31.01
C GLU A 226 19.33 26.43 31.96
N CYS A 227 19.32 26.12 33.26
CA CYS A 227 20.11 26.79 34.28
C CYS A 227 21.41 26.02 34.58
N SER A 228 22.39 26.69 35.18
CA SER A 228 23.56 26.01 35.78
C SER A 228 23.11 24.97 36.81
N SER A 229 23.92 23.93 37.04
CA SER A 229 23.58 22.80 37.93
C SER A 229 23.27 23.20 39.38
N ASN A 230 23.77 24.36 39.82
CA ASN A 230 23.56 24.95 41.15
C ASN A 230 22.37 25.94 41.22
N LEU A 231 21.59 26.10 40.14
CA LEU A 231 20.44 27.00 40.05
C LEU A 231 19.22 26.23 39.57
N ALA A 232 18.02 26.67 39.89
CA ALA A 232 16.77 26.12 39.39
C ALA A 232 15.97 27.17 38.62
N CYS A 233 15.11 26.72 37.73
CA CYS A 233 14.21 27.61 37.01
C CYS A 233 13.02 27.99 37.90
N ILE A 234 13.09 29.17 38.49
CA ILE A 234 12.09 29.68 39.44
C ILE A 234 11.51 30.97 38.88
N ARG A 235 10.22 30.94 38.50
CA ARG A 235 9.51 32.06 37.86
C ARG A 235 10.26 32.61 36.64
N GLN A 236 10.61 31.71 35.72
CA GLN A 236 11.24 32.03 34.43
C GLN A 236 12.66 32.63 34.51
N LYS A 237 13.30 32.57 35.68
CA LYS A 237 14.68 33.01 35.91
C LYS A 237 15.47 31.91 36.62
N CYS A 238 16.75 31.82 36.32
CA CYS A 238 17.65 30.90 37.00
C CYS A 238 18.02 31.45 38.38
N ARG A 239 17.50 30.83 39.44
CA ARG A 239 17.67 31.29 40.83
C ARG A 239 18.09 30.14 41.73
N ASP A 240 18.76 30.46 42.81
CA ASP A 240 19.10 29.50 43.85
C ASP A 240 17.80 28.97 44.53
N PRO A 241 17.55 27.65 44.54
CA PRO A 241 16.41 27.06 45.23
C PRO A 241 16.58 26.93 46.75
N CYS A 242 17.76 27.21 47.33
CA CYS A 242 18.00 27.06 48.77
C CYS A 242 17.21 28.00 49.69
N PRO A 243 17.03 29.30 49.38
CA PRO A 243 16.30 30.21 50.27
C PRO A 243 14.86 29.73 50.55
N GLY A 244 14.60 29.37 51.81
CA GLY A 244 13.30 28.90 52.28
C GLY A 244 13.01 27.40 52.11
N SER A 245 13.98 26.60 51.62
CA SER A 245 13.79 25.17 51.39
C SER A 245 14.22 24.27 52.55
N CYS A 246 15.18 24.71 53.38
CA CYS A 246 15.72 23.92 54.50
C CYS A 246 15.28 24.46 55.86
N GLY A 247 15.21 23.56 56.85
CA GLY A 247 14.86 23.86 58.24
C GLY A 247 15.96 24.60 58.99
N TYR A 248 15.66 25.03 60.21
CA TYR A 248 16.62 25.79 61.01
C TYR A 248 17.86 24.94 61.36
N GLY A 249 19.05 25.52 61.20
CA GLY A 249 20.32 24.85 61.48
C GLY A 249 20.76 23.81 60.45
N ALA A 250 20.02 23.62 59.35
CA ALA A 250 20.42 22.75 58.24
C ALA A 250 21.29 23.49 57.21
N VAL A 251 22.23 22.78 56.59
CA VAL A 251 23.02 23.25 55.45
C VAL A 251 22.30 22.87 54.16
N CYS A 252 22.10 23.84 53.27
CA CYS A 252 21.50 23.61 51.96
C CYS A 252 22.56 23.50 50.88
N ASN A 253 22.52 22.42 50.10
CA ASN A 253 23.34 22.24 48.91
C ASN A 253 22.44 21.97 47.70
N VAL A 254 22.71 22.61 46.56
CA VAL A 254 21.93 22.37 45.34
C VAL A 254 22.54 21.22 44.55
N ILE A 255 21.77 20.15 44.37
CA ILE A 255 22.17 18.98 43.56
C ILE A 255 21.15 18.82 42.45
N ASN A 256 21.60 18.89 41.19
CA ASN A 256 20.74 18.79 39.99
C ASN A 256 19.50 19.70 40.08
N HIS A 257 19.71 20.98 40.37
CA HIS A 257 18.65 21.99 40.51
C HIS A 257 17.67 21.76 41.68
N THR A 258 17.93 20.79 42.55
CA THR A 258 17.11 20.51 43.74
C THR A 258 17.87 20.88 45.02
N PRO A 259 17.22 21.55 45.99
CA PRO A 259 17.84 21.85 47.28
C PRO A 259 17.88 20.58 48.13
N VAL A 260 19.07 20.22 48.60
CA VAL A 260 19.32 19.09 49.49
C VAL A 260 19.75 19.64 50.83
N CYS A 261 18.95 19.34 51.86
CA CYS A 261 19.15 19.82 53.22
C CYS A 261 19.83 18.73 54.05
N THR A 262 20.92 19.08 54.74
CA THR A 262 21.64 18.15 55.62
C THR A 262 21.96 18.81 56.95
N CYS A 263 21.82 18.08 58.07
CA CYS A 263 22.32 18.57 59.34
C CYS A 263 23.86 18.55 59.34
N PRO A 264 24.51 19.63 59.80
CA PRO A 264 25.97 19.69 59.89
C PRO A 264 26.52 18.69 60.91
N ASP A 265 27.82 18.44 60.84
CA ASP A 265 28.49 17.50 61.77
C ASP A 265 28.25 17.90 63.24
N GLY A 266 27.91 16.90 64.06
CA GLY A 266 27.52 17.09 65.46
C GLY A 266 26.02 17.34 65.69
N TYR A 267 25.21 17.48 64.64
CA TYR A 267 23.75 17.65 64.74
C TYR A 267 23.00 16.43 64.20
N THR A 268 21.76 16.24 64.67
CA THR A 268 20.81 15.19 64.27
C THR A 268 19.39 15.79 64.22
N GLY A 269 18.44 15.08 63.63
CA GLY A 269 17.06 15.55 63.45
C GLY A 269 16.63 15.53 61.99
N ASP A 270 15.56 16.25 61.68
CA ASP A 270 15.03 16.40 60.33
C ASP A 270 15.57 17.69 59.69
N PRO A 271 16.42 17.60 58.64
CA PRO A 271 17.00 18.77 57.97
C PRO A 271 15.98 19.72 57.31
N PHE A 272 14.75 19.29 57.07
CA PHE A 272 13.69 20.15 56.51
C PHE A 272 12.92 20.91 57.60
N THR A 273 13.05 20.48 58.86
CA THR A 273 12.34 21.07 59.99
C THR A 273 13.32 21.78 60.93
N ASN A 274 14.21 21.04 61.58
CA ASN A 274 15.17 21.56 62.57
C ASN A 274 16.28 20.54 62.87
N CYS A 275 17.52 21.01 62.91
CA CYS A 275 18.68 20.23 63.35
C CYS A 275 19.04 20.57 64.81
N VAL A 276 19.18 19.55 65.65
CA VAL A 276 19.54 19.66 67.07
C VAL A 276 20.85 18.95 67.38
N PRO A 277 21.62 19.34 68.41
CA PRO A 277 22.87 18.66 68.78
C PRO A 277 22.65 17.17 69.09
N LYS A 278 23.58 16.31 68.66
CA LYS A 278 23.54 14.86 68.95
C LYS A 278 23.61 14.61 70.47
N PRO A 279 22.85 13.64 71.01
CA PRO A 279 22.96 13.26 72.42
C PRO A 279 24.36 12.71 72.73
N PRO A 280 24.85 12.86 73.98
CA PRO A 280 26.08 12.20 74.40
C PRO A 280 25.95 10.67 74.26
N PRO A 281 27.04 9.95 73.90
CA PRO A 281 27.01 8.50 73.83
C PRO A 281 26.61 7.92 75.19
N VAL A 282 25.62 7.03 75.22
CA VAL A 282 25.25 6.30 76.43
C VAL A 282 26.33 5.25 76.67
N GLU A 283 27.04 5.34 77.79
CA GLU A 283 28.00 4.32 78.19
C GLU A 283 27.27 2.97 78.39
N PRO A 284 27.82 1.84 77.90
CA PRO A 284 27.19 0.55 78.07
C PRO A 284 27.13 0.20 79.56
N VAL A 285 25.94 -0.05 80.07
CA VAL A 285 25.74 -0.60 81.41
C VAL A 285 26.32 -2.02 81.40
N VAL A 286 27.42 -2.23 82.11
CA VAL A 286 28.02 -3.55 82.28
C VAL A 286 27.14 -4.30 83.30
N ASP A 287 26.52 -5.38 82.84
CA ASP A 287 25.75 -6.28 83.70
C ASP A 287 26.76 -7.18 84.44
N ASP A 288 27.20 -6.75 85.62
CA ASP A 288 28.14 -7.48 86.49
C ASP A 288 27.42 -8.65 87.21
N ASP A 289 26.72 -9.53 86.49
CA ASP A 289 26.21 -10.77 87.07
C ASP A 289 27.30 -11.84 87.03
N PRO A 290 27.93 -12.20 88.18
CA PRO A 290 28.97 -13.23 88.23
C PRO A 290 28.46 -14.64 87.89
N CYS A 291 27.16 -14.83 87.70
CA CYS A 291 26.55 -16.06 87.20
C CYS A 291 26.14 -15.99 85.72
N ASN A 292 26.48 -14.90 84.99
CA ASN A 292 26.15 -14.76 83.57
C ASN A 292 27.36 -14.23 82.76
N PRO A 293 28.11 -15.10 82.07
CA PRO A 293 27.89 -16.55 81.94
C PRO A 293 28.26 -17.33 83.21
N SER A 294 27.49 -18.38 83.53
CA SER A 294 27.68 -19.16 84.76
C SER A 294 29.07 -19.82 84.78
N PRO A 295 29.87 -19.61 85.85
CA PRO A 295 31.18 -20.26 86.01
C PRO A 295 31.07 -21.72 86.48
N CYS A 296 29.86 -22.20 86.78
CA CYS A 296 29.65 -23.51 87.38
C CYS A 296 29.57 -24.64 86.36
N GLY A 297 30.06 -25.82 86.76
CA GLY A 297 29.97 -27.05 85.97
C GLY A 297 28.53 -27.53 85.74
N PRO A 298 28.32 -28.46 84.80
CA PRO A 298 27.01 -29.06 84.56
C PRO A 298 26.46 -29.72 85.83
N ASN A 299 25.18 -29.50 86.10
CA ASN A 299 24.46 -29.95 87.31
C ASN A 299 24.84 -29.23 88.62
N ALA A 300 25.47 -28.05 88.54
CA ALA A 300 25.65 -27.13 89.66
C ALA A 300 24.87 -25.82 89.46
N GLN A 301 24.24 -25.34 90.53
CA GLN A 301 23.55 -24.05 90.58
C GLN A 301 24.53 -22.95 91.00
N CYS A 302 24.64 -21.91 90.18
CA CYS A 302 25.39 -20.69 90.51
C CYS A 302 24.54 -19.76 91.37
N ASN A 303 25.08 -19.33 92.50
CA ASN A 303 24.51 -18.27 93.31
C ASN A 303 25.63 -17.30 93.69
N ASN A 304 25.57 -16.08 93.14
CA ASN A 304 26.55 -15.02 93.38
C ASN A 304 28.01 -15.45 93.13
N GLY A 305 28.24 -16.20 92.04
CA GLY A 305 29.55 -16.76 91.67
C GLY A 305 29.97 -18.05 92.41
N VAL A 306 29.16 -18.54 93.37
CA VAL A 306 29.43 -19.78 94.11
C VAL A 306 28.60 -20.93 93.53
N CYS A 307 29.25 -22.05 93.26
CA CYS A 307 28.63 -23.23 92.66
C CYS A 307 28.22 -24.23 93.73
N THR A 308 26.97 -24.66 93.69
CA THR A 308 26.45 -25.70 94.58
C THR A 308 25.87 -26.84 93.76
N CYS A 309 26.28 -28.09 94.01
CA CYS A 309 25.75 -29.24 93.28
C CYS A 309 24.26 -29.43 93.57
N LEU A 310 23.49 -29.81 92.54
CA LEU A 310 22.09 -30.22 92.72
C LEU A 310 22.00 -31.52 93.55
N PRO A 311 20.89 -31.76 94.29
CA PRO A 311 20.70 -33.00 95.04
C PRO A 311 20.82 -34.22 94.11
N GLU A 312 21.54 -35.25 94.56
CA GLU A 312 21.93 -36.47 93.81
C GLU A 312 23.25 -36.37 93.01
N TYR A 313 23.88 -35.19 92.93
CA TYR A 313 25.20 -35.01 92.35
C TYR A 313 26.24 -34.67 93.42
N GLN A 314 27.44 -35.25 93.32
CA GLN A 314 28.58 -34.97 94.18
C GLN A 314 29.75 -34.49 93.31
N GLY A 315 30.33 -33.35 93.69
CA GLY A 315 31.50 -32.73 93.08
C GLY A 315 32.09 -31.73 94.07
N ASP A 316 33.38 -31.45 93.96
CA ASP A 316 34.09 -30.44 94.79
C ASP A 316 33.71 -29.01 94.38
#